data_AF-A0A1V5VT88-F1
#
_entry.id   AF-A0A1V5VT88-F1
#
_cell.length_a   1.000
_cell.length_b   1.000
_cell.length_c   1.000
_cell.angle_alpha   90.00
_cell.angle_beta   90.00
_cell.angle_gamma   90.00
#
_symmetry.space_group_name_H-M   'P 1'
#
loop_
_entity.id
_entity.type
_entity.pdbx_description
1 polymer ?
#
loop_
_entity_poly.entity_id
_entity_poly.type
_entity_poly.pdbx_seq_one_letter_code
_entity_poly.pdbx_strand_id
1 'polypeptide(L)'
;MSLMKETIRLRNQEINLKIRLGLHDAFTGFQQEIDNLTTITTNDLINPVTDTEVRRFKHAINDATTLNFSFYNSTLDSYGINFTIPGFTSVELINKSLSAQNSFFILEYYDSYDIYEQNKIFTTYLAKIGNSPTYLISPTSNSELYRWYIPISYINSQTGATVTGYTKFSFYNAKIGKLHVFYNQDNESEGTSLRMYFKTKLNLANNTWEIQTPSFASSLTLNAKELKYTTYQQYTDRVNDTIENFENLAQDYPSGNTFNYLNGKYYTI
;
A
#
# COMPACT_ATOMS: atom_id res chain seq x y z
N MET A 1 -50.79 -7.42 -17.10
CA MET A 1 -49.49 -7.01 -16.53
C MET A 1 -48.48 -7.02 -17.67
N SER A 2 -47.88 -5.87 -18.00
CA SER A 2 -47.03 -5.72 -19.19
C SER A 2 -45.64 -6.32 -18.94
N LEU A 3 -45.23 -7.28 -19.77
CA LEU A 3 -43.86 -7.81 -19.78
C LEU A 3 -43.09 -7.04 -20.85
N MET A 4 -42.14 -6.20 -20.42
CA MET A 4 -41.20 -5.56 -21.34
C MET A 4 -40.05 -6.54 -21.57
N LYS A 5 -39.86 -6.96 -22.82
CA LYS A 5 -38.68 -7.74 -23.24
C LYS A 5 -37.73 -6.74 -23.90
N GLU A 6 -36.56 -6.55 -23.31
CA GLU A 6 -35.46 -5.87 -23.99
C GLU A 6 -34.40 -6.90 -24.34
N THR A 7 -34.04 -6.92 -25.63
CA THR A 7 -32.97 -7.77 -26.16
C THR A 7 -31.73 -6.91 -26.26
N ILE A 8 -30.70 -7.26 -25.50
CA ILE A 8 -29.41 -6.58 -25.56
C ILE A 8 -28.44 -7.52 -26.28
N ARG A 9 -27.71 -7.00 -27.27
CA ARG A 9 -26.65 -7.73 -27.97
C ARG A 9 -25.30 -7.40 -27.35
N LEU A 10 -24.58 -8.43 -26.91
CA LEU A 10 -23.22 -8.31 -26.41
C LEU A 10 -22.35 -9.39 -27.06
N ARG A 11 -21.23 -9.01 -27.67
CA ARG A 11 -20.32 -9.90 -28.44
C ARG A 11 -21.04 -10.86 -29.40
N ASN A 12 -21.97 -10.35 -30.21
CA ASN A 12 -22.78 -11.11 -31.17
C ASN A 12 -23.71 -12.20 -30.57
N GLN A 13 -23.89 -12.25 -29.25
CA GLN A 13 -24.91 -13.09 -28.63
C GLN A 13 -26.09 -12.25 -28.16
N GLU A 14 -27.30 -12.74 -28.44
CA GLU A 14 -28.55 -12.11 -28.00
C GLU A 14 -28.92 -12.64 -26.61
N ILE A 15 -28.95 -11.74 -25.63
CA ILE A 15 -29.40 -12.06 -24.28
C ILE A 15 -30.75 -11.38 -24.07
N ASN A 16 -31.74 -12.17 -23.65
CA ASN A 16 -33.09 -11.69 -23.38
C ASN A 16 -33.26 -11.43 -21.89
N LEU A 17 -33.25 -10.16 -21.50
CA LEU A 17 -33.57 -9.75 -20.14
C LEU A 17 -35.09 -9.61 -20.01
N LYS A 18 -35.68 -10.41 -19.12
CA LYS A 18 -37.10 -10.32 -18.78
C LYS A 18 -37.26 -9.41 -17.56
N ILE A 19 -37.61 -8.15 -17.81
CA ILE A 19 -37.88 -7.19 -16.74
C ILE A 19 -39.38 -7.27 -16.40
N ARG A 20 -39.70 -7.71 -15.18
CA ARG A 20 -41.07 -7.69 -14.65
C ARG A 20 -41.27 -6.42 -13.83
N LEU A 21 -41.99 -5.46 -14.37
CA LEU A 21 -42.41 -4.27 -13.64
C LEU A 21 -43.68 -4.59 -12.85
N GLY A 22 -43.58 -4.67 -11.52
CA GLY A 22 -44.75 -4.55 -10.65
C GLY A 22 -44.97 -5.57 -9.53
N LEU A 23 -43.94 -6.11 -8.88
CA LEU A 23 -44.12 -6.73 -7.55
C LEU A 23 -42.99 -6.32 -6.58
N HIS A 24 -43.41 -6.07 -5.35
CA HIS A 24 -42.58 -5.82 -4.17
C HIS A 24 -41.71 -7.07 -3.87
N ASP A 25 -40.54 -6.83 -3.28
CA ASP A 25 -39.56 -7.79 -2.75
C ASP A 25 -38.64 -8.54 -3.74
N ALA A 26 -37.47 -7.95 -3.96
CA ALA A 26 -36.15 -8.48 -3.57
C ALA A 26 -35.05 -7.83 -4.45
N PHE A 27 -34.33 -6.86 -3.90
CA PHE A 27 -33.15 -6.23 -4.54
C PHE A 27 -32.00 -7.22 -4.78
N THR A 28 -32.15 -8.49 -4.36
CA THR A 28 -31.16 -9.57 -4.44
C THR A 28 -31.26 -10.40 -5.73
N GLY A 29 -32.29 -10.22 -6.56
CA GLY A 29 -32.55 -11.06 -7.74
C GLY A 29 -31.54 -10.93 -8.89
N PHE A 30 -30.79 -9.82 -8.95
CA PHE A 30 -29.80 -9.56 -9.99
C PHE A 30 -28.36 -9.59 -9.49
N GLN A 31 -28.13 -9.86 -8.20
CA GLN A 31 -26.79 -9.82 -7.61
C GLN A 31 -25.86 -10.81 -8.31
N GLN A 32 -26.34 -12.02 -8.61
CA GLN A 32 -25.56 -13.05 -9.28
C GLN A 32 -25.18 -12.68 -10.72
N GLU A 33 -26.06 -11.97 -11.44
CA GLU A 33 -25.82 -11.52 -12.81
C GLU A 33 -24.86 -10.32 -12.82
N ILE A 34 -25.01 -9.41 -11.85
CA ILE A 34 -24.09 -8.30 -11.61
C ILE A 34 -22.71 -8.83 -11.22
N ASP A 35 -22.62 -9.75 -10.25
CA ASP A 35 -21.37 -10.37 -9.78
C ASP A 35 -20.64 -11.12 -10.90
N ASN A 36 -21.38 -11.80 -11.78
CA ASN A 36 -20.82 -12.43 -12.97
C ASN A 36 -20.27 -11.38 -13.95
N LEU A 37 -20.98 -10.27 -14.16
CA LEU A 37 -20.52 -9.17 -15.02
C LEU A 37 -19.28 -8.48 -14.43
N THR A 38 -19.24 -8.21 -13.12
CA THR A 38 -18.05 -7.66 -12.46
C THR A 38 -16.90 -8.64 -12.55
N THR A 39 -17.11 -9.94 -12.30
CA THR A 39 -16.04 -10.95 -12.35
C THR A 39 -15.45 -11.11 -13.75
N ILE A 40 -16.29 -11.12 -14.80
CA ILE A 40 -15.84 -11.15 -16.20
C ILE A 40 -15.01 -9.90 -16.52
N THR A 41 -15.48 -8.72 -16.10
CA THR A 41 -14.77 -7.45 -16.35
C THR A 41 -13.48 -7.35 -15.54
N THR A 42 -13.46 -7.89 -14.32
CA THR A 42 -12.30 -7.92 -13.41
C THR A 42 -11.21 -8.83 -13.95
N ASN A 43 -11.58 -10.00 -14.51
CA ASN A 43 -10.62 -10.93 -15.14
C ASN A 43 -10.04 -10.41 -16.47
N ASP A 44 -10.73 -9.51 -17.18
CA ASP A 44 -10.26 -8.87 -18.41
C ASP A 44 -9.34 -7.65 -18.12
N LEU A 45 -9.23 -7.19 -16.85
CA LEU A 45 -8.34 -6.09 -16.46
C LEU A 45 -6.96 -6.62 -16.09
N ILE A 46 -5.92 -6.06 -16.71
CA ILE A 46 -4.50 -6.41 -16.45
C ILE A 46 -4.11 -6.15 -14.97
N ASN A 47 -4.80 -5.21 -14.31
CA ASN A 47 -4.85 -5.05 -12.87
C ASN A 47 -6.31 -4.96 -12.44
N PRO A 48 -6.95 -6.04 -11.94
CA PRO A 48 -8.27 -5.92 -11.35
C PRO A 48 -8.20 -4.96 -10.17
N VAL A 49 -8.87 -3.80 -10.28
CA VAL A 49 -9.13 -2.95 -9.12
C VAL A 49 -10.22 -3.63 -8.32
N THR A 50 -9.83 -4.59 -7.49
CA THR A 50 -10.71 -5.07 -6.43
C THR A 50 -10.90 -3.91 -5.47
N ASP A 51 -12.06 -3.25 -5.55
CA ASP A 51 -12.54 -2.33 -4.52
C ASP A 51 -12.76 -3.15 -3.25
N THR A 52 -11.67 -3.35 -2.52
CA THR A 52 -11.70 -4.05 -1.25
C THR A 52 -12.23 -3.07 -0.23
N GLU A 53 -13.39 -3.38 0.36
CA GLU A 53 -13.90 -2.60 1.46
C GLU A 53 -12.82 -2.56 2.56
N VAL A 54 -12.37 -1.36 2.91
CA VAL A 54 -11.33 -1.14 3.92
C VAL A 54 -11.92 -0.52 5.18
N ARG A 55 -11.40 -0.94 6.33
CA ARG A 55 -11.67 -0.29 7.61
C ARG A 55 -10.46 0.51 8.06
N ARG A 56 -10.73 1.71 8.57
CA ARG A 56 -9.71 2.63 9.08
C ARG A 56 -9.32 2.30 10.52
N PHE A 57 -8.02 2.16 10.76
CA PHE A 57 -7.40 2.01 12.08
C PHE A 57 -6.58 3.26 12.39
N LYS A 58 -6.74 3.85 13.57
CA LYS A 58 -5.93 5.00 14.03
C LYS A 58 -4.78 4.54 14.93
N HIS A 59 -3.70 5.29 14.99
CA HIS A 59 -2.65 5.01 15.97
C HIS A 59 -3.22 5.01 17.40
N ALA A 60 -2.89 3.99 18.19
CA ALA A 60 -3.50 3.75 19.51
C ALA A 60 -3.11 4.78 20.56
N ILE A 61 -1.90 5.33 20.42
CA ILE A 61 -1.37 6.32 21.35
C ILE A 61 -1.82 7.71 20.92
N ASN A 62 -2.43 8.43 21.87
CA ASN A 62 -2.88 9.81 21.67
C ASN A 62 -1.71 10.81 21.66
N ASP A 63 -0.58 10.43 22.24
CA ASP A 63 0.70 11.14 22.16
C ASP A 63 1.43 10.87 20.83
N ALA A 64 2.46 11.67 20.59
CA ALA A 64 3.19 11.65 19.34
C ALA A 64 4.32 10.60 19.35
N THR A 65 4.31 9.70 18.37
CA THR A 65 5.39 8.72 18.16
C THR A 65 6.36 9.24 17.11
N THR A 66 7.65 9.15 17.39
CA THR A 66 8.70 9.57 16.46
C THR A 66 9.22 8.36 15.68
N LEU A 67 9.16 8.41 14.36
CA LEU A 67 9.73 7.40 13.46
C LEU A 67 10.98 7.96 12.78
N ASN A 68 12.13 7.36 13.08
CA ASN A 68 13.43 7.73 12.53
C ASN A 68 13.91 6.69 11.53
N PHE A 69 14.32 7.14 10.35
CA PHE A 69 15.01 6.30 9.38
C PHE A 69 16.48 6.69 9.28
N SER A 70 17.37 5.77 9.66
CA SER A 70 18.81 5.93 9.61
C SER A 70 19.37 5.26 8.36
N PHE A 71 19.84 6.05 7.41
CA PHE A 71 20.50 5.58 6.20
C PHE A 71 21.94 5.17 6.49
N TYR A 72 22.43 4.15 5.78
CA TYR A 72 23.78 3.64 5.88
C TYR A 72 24.71 4.39 4.91
N ASN A 73 25.75 5.01 5.45
CA ASN A 73 26.83 5.63 4.70
C ASN A 73 27.98 4.63 4.54
N SER A 74 28.11 4.07 3.33
CA SER A 74 29.15 3.09 3.01
C SER A 74 30.57 3.65 3.04
N THR A 75 30.76 4.95 2.80
CA THR A 75 32.08 5.60 2.83
C THR A 75 32.62 5.74 4.25
N LEU A 76 31.74 5.97 5.22
CA LEU A 76 32.09 6.21 6.62
C LEU A 76 31.79 5.02 7.55
N ASP A 77 31.26 3.91 7.01
CA ASP A 77 30.72 2.77 7.76
C ASP A 77 29.87 3.19 8.97
N SER A 78 28.94 4.12 8.73
CA SER A 78 28.12 4.74 9.78
C SER A 78 26.69 4.94 9.35
N TYR A 79 25.81 5.19 10.32
CA TYR A 79 24.40 5.47 10.09
C TYR A 79 24.10 6.95 10.34
N GLY A 80 23.18 7.54 9.56
CA GLY A 80 22.73 8.90 9.80
C GLY A 80 21.29 9.15 9.35
N ILE A 81 20.63 10.08 10.05
CA ILE A 81 19.23 10.46 9.83
C ILE A 81 19.21 11.72 8.94
N ASN A 82 19.66 11.58 7.69
CA ASN A 82 19.60 12.65 6.70
C ASN A 82 19.50 12.07 5.28
N PHE A 83 18.85 12.82 4.38
CA PHE A 83 18.71 12.42 2.98
C PHE A 83 19.96 12.70 2.13
N THR A 84 21.01 13.30 2.71
CA THR A 84 22.28 13.48 1.97
C THR A 84 23.06 12.19 1.81
N ILE A 85 22.90 11.25 2.75
CA ILE A 85 23.47 9.90 2.68
C ILE A 85 22.96 9.13 1.44
N PRO A 86 21.64 9.06 1.18
CA PRO A 86 21.13 8.45 -0.06
C PRO A 86 21.31 9.34 -1.32
N GLY A 87 22.07 10.44 -1.25
CA GLY A 87 22.53 11.20 -2.42
C GLY A 87 21.75 12.47 -2.77
N PHE A 88 20.81 12.91 -1.94
CA PHE A 88 20.16 14.21 -2.13
C PHE A 88 21.05 15.36 -1.65
N THR A 89 20.96 16.50 -2.30
CA THR A 89 21.54 17.76 -1.82
C THR A 89 20.52 18.50 -0.96
N SER A 90 21.00 19.34 -0.05
CA SER A 90 20.13 20.22 0.75
C SER A 90 19.23 21.10 -0.13
N VAL A 91 19.75 21.56 -1.28
CA VAL A 91 19.00 22.39 -2.24
C VAL A 91 17.85 21.61 -2.87
N GLU A 92 18.07 20.33 -3.26
CA GLU A 92 17.00 19.48 -3.79
C GLU A 92 15.87 19.25 -2.77
N LEU A 93 16.20 19.10 -1.49
CA LEU A 93 15.22 18.87 -0.42
C LEU A 93 14.42 20.14 -0.07
N ILE A 94 15.10 21.29 -0.02
CA ILE A 94 14.48 22.60 0.27
C ILE A 94 13.55 23.01 -0.88
N ASN A 95 14.04 22.90 -2.13
CA ASN A 95 13.28 23.31 -3.32
C ASN A 95 12.30 22.24 -3.81
N LYS A 96 12.23 21.08 -3.15
CA LYS A 96 11.39 19.93 -3.53
C LYS A 96 11.60 19.59 -5.01
N SER A 97 12.82 19.21 -5.38
CA SER A 97 13.12 18.74 -6.74
C SER A 97 12.19 17.58 -7.15
N LEU A 98 12.03 17.35 -8.45
CA LEU A 98 11.15 16.28 -8.94
C LEU A 98 11.54 14.91 -8.35
N SER A 99 12.84 14.60 -8.26
CA SER A 99 13.32 13.37 -7.62
C SER A 99 12.98 13.31 -6.12
N ALA A 100 13.00 14.44 -5.41
CA ALA A 100 12.59 14.47 -4.00
C ALA A 100 11.07 14.30 -3.86
N GLN A 101 10.26 14.88 -4.75
CA GLN A 101 8.80 14.75 -4.74
C GLN A 101 8.33 13.34 -5.12
N ASN A 102 9.06 12.66 -6.00
CA ASN A 102 8.76 11.30 -6.44
C ASN A 102 9.39 10.23 -5.53
N SER A 103 10.08 10.65 -4.46
CA SER A 103 10.61 9.76 -3.45
C SER A 103 9.65 9.62 -2.28
N PHE A 104 9.48 8.39 -1.80
CA PHE A 104 8.49 8.09 -0.76
C PHE A 104 8.90 6.88 0.07
N PHE A 105 8.41 6.82 1.30
CA PHE A 105 8.52 5.59 2.10
C PHE A 105 7.36 4.66 1.81
N ILE A 106 7.66 3.37 1.81
CA ILE A 106 6.71 2.29 1.64
C ILE A 106 6.64 1.57 2.98
N LEU A 107 5.41 1.37 3.45
CA LEU A 107 5.10 0.54 4.61
C LEU A 107 4.29 -0.65 4.10
N GLU A 108 4.79 -1.85 4.36
CA GLU A 108 4.10 -3.09 4.06
C GLU A 108 3.76 -3.82 5.36
N TYR A 109 2.52 -4.27 5.49
CA TYR A 109 2.06 -5.03 6.65
C TYR A 109 1.75 -6.48 6.25
N TYR A 110 2.27 -7.40 7.06
CA TYR A 110 2.17 -8.85 6.89
C TYR A 110 1.53 -9.49 8.12
N ASP A 111 0.93 -10.66 7.94
CA ASP A 111 0.40 -11.50 9.02
C ASP A 111 1.50 -12.32 9.75
N SER A 112 2.62 -12.62 9.09
CA SER A 112 3.77 -13.33 9.64
C SER A 112 5.11 -12.65 9.29
N TYR A 113 6.14 -12.91 10.09
CA TYR A 113 7.54 -12.54 9.78
C TYR A 113 8.30 -13.68 9.06
N ASP A 114 7.72 -14.88 9.03
CA ASP A 114 8.30 -16.00 8.29
C ASP A 114 8.09 -15.76 6.79
N ILE A 115 9.19 -15.70 6.06
CA ILE A 115 9.19 -15.41 4.63
C ILE A 115 8.45 -16.46 3.80
N TYR A 116 8.28 -17.68 4.32
CA TYR A 116 7.61 -18.79 3.64
C TYR A 116 6.11 -18.86 3.91
N GLU A 117 5.64 -18.18 4.97
CA GLU A 117 4.25 -18.24 5.42
C GLU A 117 3.55 -16.87 5.39
N GLN A 118 4.30 -15.79 5.20
CA GLN A 118 3.75 -14.44 5.21
C GLN A 118 2.81 -14.17 4.02
N ASN A 119 1.68 -13.53 4.30
CA ASN A 119 0.82 -12.89 3.34
C ASN A 119 0.89 -11.37 3.55
N LYS A 120 1.10 -10.64 2.45
CA LYS A 120 0.97 -9.18 2.50
C LYS A 120 -0.50 -8.81 2.56
N ILE A 121 -0.88 -8.04 3.57
CA ILE A 121 -2.28 -7.63 3.78
C ILE A 121 -2.55 -6.29 3.11
N PHE A 122 -1.66 -5.31 3.31
CA PHE A 122 -1.78 -4.01 2.66
C PHE A 122 -0.42 -3.32 2.54
N THR A 123 -0.38 -2.32 1.67
CA THR A 123 0.72 -1.37 1.52
C THR A 123 0.18 0.04 1.72
N THR A 124 0.92 0.87 2.45
CA THR A 124 0.66 2.32 2.53
C THR A 124 1.95 3.09 2.27
N TYR A 125 1.79 4.36 1.91
CA TYR A 125 2.88 5.20 1.45
C TYR A 125 2.94 6.48 2.27
N LEU A 126 4.15 6.89 2.61
CA LEU A 126 4.45 8.23 3.10
C LEU A 126 5.03 9.01 1.93
N ALA A 127 4.13 9.65 1.18
CA ALA A 127 4.41 10.20 -0.14
C ALA A 127 5.26 11.49 -0.12
N LYS A 128 5.35 12.18 1.02
CA LYS A 128 6.04 13.46 1.12
C LYS A 128 7.26 13.35 2.02
N ILE A 129 8.45 13.41 1.43
CA ILE A 129 9.67 13.52 2.23
C ILE A 129 9.90 14.94 2.76
N GLY A 130 10.25 14.99 4.04
CA GLY A 130 10.65 16.22 4.74
C GLY A 130 12.08 16.65 4.40
N ASN A 131 12.63 17.53 5.22
CA ASN A 131 14.06 17.89 5.15
C ASN A 131 14.95 16.85 5.86
N SER A 132 14.36 16.10 6.79
CA SER A 132 14.98 14.98 7.48
C SER A 132 14.08 13.74 7.39
N PRO A 133 14.66 12.53 7.45
CA PRO A 133 13.92 11.28 7.46
C PRO A 133 13.40 10.93 8.87
N THR A 134 12.80 11.92 9.54
CA THR A 134 12.17 11.80 10.86
C THR A 134 10.73 12.26 10.74
N TYR A 135 9.79 11.42 11.20
CA TYR A 135 8.36 11.66 11.03
C TYR A 135 7.63 11.49 12.34
N LEU A 136 6.67 12.39 12.56
CA LEU A 136 5.79 12.34 13.71
C LEU A 136 4.50 11.62 13.34
N ILE A 137 4.16 10.56 14.07
CA ILE A 137 2.89 9.86 13.99
C ILE A 137 2.03 10.35 15.15
N SER A 138 1.06 11.21 14.84
CA SER A 138 0.21 11.85 15.85
C SER A 138 -1.12 12.27 15.21
N PRO A 139 -2.19 12.49 15.99
CA PRO A 139 -3.46 12.99 15.47
C PRO A 139 -3.36 14.39 14.86
N THR A 140 -2.36 15.18 15.25
CA THR A 140 -2.15 16.56 14.80
C THR A 140 -1.15 16.68 13.66
N SER A 141 -0.32 15.66 13.43
CA SER A 141 0.51 15.57 12.23
C SER A 141 -0.34 15.05 11.08
N ASN A 142 -0.28 15.71 9.92
CA ASN A 142 -0.83 15.19 8.67
C ASN A 142 0.03 14.01 8.13
N SER A 143 0.41 13.08 9.01
CA SER A 143 1.16 11.89 8.64
C SER A 143 0.20 10.84 8.11
N GLU A 144 0.44 10.41 6.88
CA GLU A 144 -0.28 9.33 6.20
C GLU A 144 -0.20 8.02 7.01
N LEU A 145 0.81 7.88 7.87
CA LEU A 145 0.98 6.71 8.74
C LEU A 145 0.02 6.70 9.93
N TYR A 146 -0.56 7.83 10.35
CA TYR A 146 -1.47 7.86 11.51
C TYR A 146 -2.71 6.98 11.31
N ARG A 147 -3.15 6.79 10.06
CA ARG A 147 -4.32 6.00 9.68
C ARG A 147 -3.93 4.88 8.74
N TRP A 148 -4.23 3.65 9.14
CA TRP A 148 -4.09 2.48 8.29
C TRP A 148 -5.45 2.07 7.75
N TYR A 149 -5.47 1.61 6.50
CA TYR A 149 -6.67 1.18 5.80
C TYR A 149 -6.51 -0.31 5.54
N ILE A 150 -7.24 -1.12 6.31
CA ILE A 150 -7.04 -2.56 6.36
C ILE A 150 -8.25 -3.24 5.68
N PRO A 151 -8.02 -4.19 4.75
CA PRO A 151 -9.11 -4.93 4.10
C PRO A 151 -10.03 -5.61 5.11
N ILE A 152 -11.34 -5.46 4.93
CA ILE A 152 -12.35 -6.10 5.78
C ILE A 152 -12.29 -7.63 5.69
N SER A 153 -11.89 -8.18 4.53
CA SER A 153 -11.66 -9.62 4.37
C SER A 153 -10.64 -10.14 5.40
N TYR A 154 -9.51 -9.44 5.57
CA TYR A 154 -8.52 -9.79 6.58
C TYR A 154 -9.04 -9.60 7.99
N ILE A 155 -9.84 -8.55 8.26
CA ILE A 155 -10.40 -8.31 9.59
C ILE A 155 -11.40 -9.41 9.98
N ASN A 156 -12.28 -9.79 9.05
CA ASN A 156 -13.31 -10.79 9.27
C ASN A 156 -12.76 -12.21 9.39
N SER A 157 -11.55 -12.47 8.87
CA SER A 157 -10.89 -13.77 9.04
C SER A 157 -10.26 -13.94 10.43
N GLN A 158 -10.23 -12.91 11.27
CA GLN A 158 -9.62 -12.96 12.59
C GLN A 158 -10.63 -13.40 13.65
N THR A 159 -10.19 -14.24 14.58
CA THR A 159 -11.05 -14.78 15.65
C THR A 159 -10.92 -14.01 16.97
N GLY A 160 -9.87 -13.20 17.13
CA GLY A 160 -9.58 -12.45 18.35
C GLY A 160 -9.88 -10.95 18.25
N ALA A 161 -9.96 -10.28 19.40
CA ALA A 161 -10.09 -8.81 19.46
C ALA A 161 -8.79 -8.08 19.10
N THR A 162 -7.66 -8.78 19.14
CA THR A 162 -6.34 -8.25 18.80
C THR A 162 -5.61 -9.19 17.87
N VAL A 163 -4.88 -8.62 16.91
CA VAL A 163 -4.10 -9.35 15.91
C VAL A 163 -2.67 -8.88 16.00
N THR A 164 -1.73 -9.83 15.96
CA THR A 164 -0.32 -9.51 15.78
C THR A 164 0.01 -9.61 14.30
N GLY A 165 0.68 -8.60 13.77
CA GLY A 165 1.31 -8.67 12.45
C GLY A 165 2.65 -7.97 12.46
N TYR A 166 3.21 -7.78 11.26
CA TYR A 166 4.61 -7.45 11.08
C TYR A 166 4.74 -6.39 10.00
N THR A 167 5.30 -5.25 10.39
CA THR A 167 5.45 -4.09 9.50
C THR A 167 6.88 -4.00 9.00
N LYS A 168 7.04 -3.82 7.69
CA LYS A 168 8.32 -3.60 7.02
C LYS A 168 8.34 -2.21 6.40
N PHE A 169 9.51 -1.57 6.43
CA PHE A 169 9.72 -0.27 5.82
C PHE A 169 10.79 -0.30 4.72
N SER A 170 10.53 0.44 3.65
CA SER A 170 11.51 0.76 2.62
C SER A 170 11.34 2.20 2.14
N PHE A 171 12.36 2.73 1.46
CA PHE A 171 12.34 4.06 0.87
C PHE A 171 12.70 3.97 -0.60
N TYR A 172 11.80 4.43 -1.47
CA TYR A 172 12.07 4.56 -2.89
C TYR A 172 12.80 5.87 -3.17
N ASN A 173 14.03 5.76 -3.65
CA ASN A 173 14.85 6.89 -4.05
C ASN A 173 14.73 7.12 -5.55
N ALA A 174 13.86 8.04 -5.98
CA ALA A 174 13.60 8.33 -7.38
C ALA A 174 14.80 9.00 -8.09
N LYS A 175 15.80 9.49 -7.34
CA LYS A 175 17.03 10.03 -7.92
C LYS A 175 17.90 8.95 -8.53
N ILE A 176 17.99 7.80 -7.86
CA ILE A 176 18.81 6.66 -8.30
C ILE A 176 17.98 5.47 -8.78
N GLY A 177 16.65 5.53 -8.64
CA GLY A 177 15.72 4.47 -9.02
C GLY A 177 15.78 3.23 -8.13
N LYS A 178 16.25 3.33 -6.88
CA LYS A 178 16.47 2.16 -5.99
C LYS A 178 15.72 2.25 -4.67
N LEU A 179 15.42 1.10 -4.09
CA LEU A 179 14.91 0.94 -2.74
C LEU A 179 16.05 0.87 -1.73
N HIS A 180 15.89 1.62 -0.65
CA HIS A 180 16.62 1.45 0.60
C HIS A 180 15.71 0.66 1.56
N VAL A 181 16.20 -0.47 2.08
CA VAL A 181 15.39 -1.35 2.95
C VAL A 181 15.80 -1.14 4.39
N PHE A 182 14.83 -1.00 5.30
CA PHE A 182 15.10 -0.79 6.72
C PHE A 182 14.72 -2.00 7.57
N TYR A 183 15.46 -2.22 8.65
CA TYR A 183 15.19 -3.20 9.69
C TYR A 183 14.92 -2.50 11.02
N ASN A 184 14.26 -3.21 11.94
CA ASN A 184 13.99 -2.71 13.28
C ASN A 184 15.27 -2.73 14.11
N GLN A 185 15.75 -1.55 14.54
CA GLN A 185 16.96 -1.44 15.36
C GLN A 185 16.85 -2.20 16.68
N ASP A 186 15.65 -2.30 17.27
CA ASP A 186 15.46 -3.05 18.51
C ASP A 186 15.71 -4.56 18.34
N ASN A 187 15.64 -5.04 17.10
CA ASN A 187 15.91 -6.43 16.73
C ASN A 187 17.29 -6.60 16.08
N GLU A 188 18.24 -5.69 16.29
CA GLU A 188 19.54 -5.73 15.61
C GLU A 188 20.35 -7.00 15.90
N SER A 189 20.18 -7.58 17.09
CA SER A 189 20.81 -8.86 17.48
C SER A 189 20.07 -10.10 16.95
N GLU A 190 18.90 -9.95 16.34
CA GLU A 190 18.13 -11.09 15.81
C GLU A 190 18.78 -11.66 14.55
N GLY A 191 19.10 -12.94 14.58
CA GLY A 191 19.70 -13.68 13.45
C GLY A 191 18.68 -14.18 12.43
N THR A 192 17.39 -13.96 12.65
CA THR A 192 16.28 -14.46 11.81
C THR A 192 15.66 -13.36 10.96
N SER A 193 14.71 -13.71 10.09
CA SER A 193 13.95 -12.75 9.29
C SER A 193 13.22 -11.70 10.14
N LEU A 194 12.91 -12.02 11.41
CA LEU A 194 12.25 -11.12 12.37
C LEU A 194 12.97 -9.78 12.55
N ARG A 195 14.29 -9.73 12.32
CA ARG A 195 15.07 -8.48 12.32
C ARG A 195 14.48 -7.41 11.40
N MET A 196 13.94 -7.83 10.25
CA MET A 196 13.42 -6.92 9.23
C MET A 196 12.07 -6.30 9.58
N TYR A 197 11.41 -6.76 10.65
CA TYR A 197 10.03 -6.42 10.93
C TYR A 197 9.86 -5.71 12.27
N PHE A 198 8.92 -4.76 12.27
CA PHE A 198 8.35 -4.16 13.46
C PHE A 198 7.09 -4.93 13.85
N LYS A 199 7.14 -5.62 14.99
CA LYS A 199 5.96 -6.30 15.53
C LYS A 199 4.86 -5.27 15.76
N THR A 200 3.68 -5.51 15.23
CA THR A 200 2.55 -4.57 15.26
C THR A 200 1.35 -5.26 15.86
N LYS A 201 0.61 -4.55 16.69
CA LYS A 201 -0.67 -5.00 17.22
C LYS A 201 -1.80 -4.16 16.62
N LEU A 202 -2.76 -4.85 16.02
CA LEU A 202 -4.05 -4.30 15.66
C LEU A 202 -5.06 -4.64 16.75
N ASN A 203 -5.84 -3.67 17.18
CA ASN A 203 -6.98 -3.85 18.06
C ASN A 203 -8.25 -3.63 17.24
N LEU A 204 -8.96 -4.73 16.97
CA LEU A 204 -10.16 -4.77 16.12
C LEU A 204 -11.39 -4.21 16.84
N ALA A 205 -11.39 -4.16 18.17
CA ALA A 205 -12.52 -3.68 18.95
C ALA A 205 -12.63 -2.15 18.95
N ASN A 206 -11.50 -1.45 19.03
CA ASN A 206 -11.45 0.01 19.05
C ASN A 206 -10.88 0.63 17.75
N ASN A 207 -10.58 -0.20 16.76
CA ASN A 207 -9.96 0.17 15.48
C ASN A 207 -8.66 0.96 15.68
N THR A 208 -7.74 0.44 16.49
CA THR A 208 -6.42 1.06 16.70
C THR A 208 -5.26 0.17 16.32
N TRP A 209 -4.10 0.76 16.01
CA TRP A 209 -2.85 0.04 15.76
C TRP A 209 -1.70 0.63 16.57
N GLU A 210 -0.74 -0.21 16.96
CA GLU A 210 0.51 0.21 17.64
C GLU A 210 1.67 -0.72 17.28
N ILE A 211 2.89 -0.19 17.23
CA ILE A 211 4.10 -1.02 17.11
C ILE A 211 4.54 -1.45 18.51
N GLN A 212 4.88 -2.73 18.69
CA GLN A 212 5.25 -3.32 19.95
C GLN A 212 6.75 -3.63 19.98
N THR A 213 7.57 -2.60 20.21
CA THR A 213 9.03 -2.77 20.36
C THR A 213 9.54 -2.13 21.67
N PRO A 214 10.68 -2.59 22.21
CA PRO A 214 11.27 -2.02 23.43
C PRO A 214 11.48 -0.50 23.39
N SER A 215 11.97 0.07 22.29
CA SER A 215 12.17 1.52 22.16
C SER A 215 10.84 2.28 22.14
N PHE A 216 9.80 1.70 21.52
CA PHE A 216 8.46 2.29 21.52
C PHE A 216 7.87 2.35 22.93
N ALA A 217 7.97 1.26 23.68
CA ALA A 217 7.44 1.18 25.04
C ALA A 217 8.10 2.16 26.03
N SER A 218 9.35 2.57 25.76
CA SER A 218 10.13 3.43 26.66
C SER A 218 10.11 4.91 26.27
N SER A 219 10.14 5.22 24.98
CA SER A 219 10.39 6.59 24.48
C SER A 219 9.46 7.02 23.35
N LEU A 220 8.45 6.20 23.02
CA LEU A 220 7.58 6.42 21.85
C LEU A 220 8.37 6.66 20.55
N THR A 221 9.55 6.03 20.45
CA THR A 221 10.44 6.20 19.31
C THR A 221 10.61 4.88 18.59
N LEU A 222 10.48 4.92 17.27
CA LEU A 222 10.69 3.83 16.34
C LEU A 222 11.96 4.12 15.54
N ASN A 223 12.95 3.26 15.67
CA ASN A 223 14.24 3.43 14.99
C ASN A 223 14.41 2.35 13.92
N ALA A 224 14.36 2.78 12.67
CA ALA A 224 14.57 1.95 11.50
C ALA A 224 15.98 2.20 10.96
N LYS A 225 16.81 1.15 10.85
CA LYS A 225 18.18 1.23 10.31
C LYS A 225 18.23 0.58 8.95
N GLU A 226 18.91 1.22 8.00
CA GLU A 226 19.06 0.68 6.66
C GLU A 226 19.89 -0.61 6.67
N LEU A 227 19.46 -1.61 5.93
CA LEU A 227 20.25 -2.80 5.70
C LEU A 227 21.49 -2.43 4.87
N LYS A 228 22.69 -2.74 5.37
CA LYS A 228 23.95 -2.41 4.68
C LYS A 228 23.96 -3.04 3.27
N TYR A 229 23.75 -2.23 2.24
CA TYR A 229 23.76 -2.71 0.84
C TYR A 229 25.07 -3.46 0.50
N THR A 230 26.20 -2.99 1.02
CA THR A 230 27.52 -3.62 0.82
C THR A 230 27.63 -5.03 1.39
N THR A 231 26.80 -5.38 2.37
CA THR A 231 26.81 -6.70 3.03
C THR A 231 25.67 -7.59 2.53
N TYR A 232 24.54 -6.99 2.15
CA TYR A 232 23.30 -7.70 1.81
C TYR A 232 22.88 -7.49 0.36
N GLN A 233 23.85 -7.26 -0.52
CA GLN A 233 23.65 -6.89 -1.93
C GLN A 233 22.63 -7.80 -2.65
N GLN A 234 22.74 -9.13 -2.51
CA GLN A 234 21.83 -10.07 -3.17
C GLN A 234 20.35 -9.89 -2.76
N TYR A 235 20.11 -9.56 -1.49
CA TYR A 235 18.76 -9.32 -1.00
C TYR A 235 18.23 -7.98 -1.51
N THR A 236 19.05 -6.93 -1.46
CA THR A 236 18.67 -5.60 -1.93
C THR A 236 18.50 -5.54 -3.44
N ASP A 237 19.31 -6.27 -4.20
CA ASP A 237 19.18 -6.37 -5.66
C ASP A 237 17.89 -7.09 -6.03
N ARG A 238 17.54 -8.21 -5.37
CA ARG A 238 16.24 -8.88 -5.56
C ARG A 238 15.05 -7.95 -5.31
N VAL A 239 15.13 -7.11 -4.28
CA VAL A 239 14.09 -6.12 -3.96
C VAL A 239 14.02 -5.01 -5.02
N ASN A 240 15.14 -4.66 -5.66
CA ASN A 240 15.17 -3.69 -6.75
C ASN A 240 14.73 -4.30 -8.10
N ASP A 241 15.05 -5.56 -8.38
CA ASP A 241 14.68 -6.26 -9.62
C ASP A 241 13.15 -6.40 -9.77
N THR A 242 12.40 -6.41 -8.66
CA THR A 242 10.93 -6.35 -8.72
C THR A 242 10.40 -5.01 -9.23
N ILE A 243 11.21 -3.95 -9.28
CA ILE A 243 10.84 -2.64 -9.85
C ILE A 243 11.09 -2.62 -11.37
N GLU A 244 12.19 -3.21 -11.84
CA GLU A 244 12.55 -3.22 -13.26
C GLU A 244 11.65 -4.13 -14.12
N ASN A 245 10.94 -5.08 -13.51
CA ASN A 245 10.04 -6.00 -14.20
C ASN A 245 8.58 -5.52 -14.32
N PHE A 246 8.27 -4.28 -13.95
CA PHE A 246 6.96 -3.71 -14.28
C PHE A 246 6.98 -3.18 -15.71
N GLU A 247 6.24 -3.83 -16.61
CA GLU A 247 5.80 -3.17 -17.84
C GLU A 247 4.96 -1.96 -17.43
N ASN A 248 5.51 -0.76 -17.62
CA ASN A 248 4.73 0.47 -17.58
C ASN A 248 3.77 0.46 -18.78
N LEU A 249 2.66 -0.26 -18.65
CA LEU A 249 1.52 -0.12 -19.54
C LEU A 249 0.90 1.24 -19.22
N ALA A 250 1.38 2.28 -19.90
CA ALA A 250 0.68 3.55 -19.92
C ALA A 250 -0.74 3.25 -20.43
N GLN A 251 -1.74 3.59 -19.62
CA GLN A 251 -3.13 3.47 -20.06
C GLN A 251 -3.35 4.52 -21.14
N ASP A 252 -3.60 4.09 -22.38
CA ASP A 252 -4.00 4.98 -23.45
C ASP A 252 -5.39 5.53 -23.12
N TYR A 253 -5.43 6.78 -22.64
CA TYR A 253 -6.70 7.47 -22.45
C TYR A 253 -7.36 7.70 -23.82
N PRO A 254 -8.68 7.50 -23.94
CA PRO A 254 -9.37 7.75 -25.19
C PRO A 254 -9.20 9.20 -25.63
N SER A 255 -8.83 9.42 -26.89
CA SER A 255 -8.77 10.75 -27.48
C SER A 255 -10.17 11.18 -27.95
N GLY A 256 -10.65 12.31 -27.45
CA GLY A 256 -11.93 12.89 -27.83
C GLY A 256 -12.94 13.01 -26.68
N ASN A 257 -14.00 13.78 -26.93
CA ASN A 257 -15.03 14.12 -25.93
C ASN A 257 -16.34 13.35 -26.13
N THR A 258 -16.47 12.57 -27.21
CA THR A 258 -17.71 11.87 -27.55
C THR A 258 -17.46 10.38 -27.73
N PHE A 259 -18.12 9.55 -26.92
CA PHE A 259 -18.05 8.09 -27.01
C PHE A 259 -18.99 7.54 -28.11
N ASN A 260 -18.47 6.66 -28.97
CA ASN A 260 -19.26 5.95 -29.97
C ASN A 260 -19.49 4.49 -29.54
N TYR A 261 -20.73 4.17 -29.19
CA TYR A 261 -21.11 2.84 -28.74
C TYR A 261 -21.03 1.74 -29.83
N LEU A 262 -21.00 2.10 -31.12
CA LEU A 262 -20.94 1.14 -32.22
C LEU A 262 -19.54 0.53 -32.40
N ASN A 263 -18.50 1.26 -32.03
CA ASN A 263 -17.11 0.81 -32.21
C ASN A 263 -16.23 0.97 -30.96
N GLY A 264 -16.79 1.44 -29.85
CA GLY A 264 -16.10 1.54 -28.56
C GLY A 264 -15.00 2.60 -28.52
N LYS A 265 -14.98 3.56 -29.45
CA LYS A 265 -13.94 4.60 -29.52
C LYS A 265 -14.49 5.98 -29.17
N TYR A 266 -13.60 6.86 -28.71
CA TYR A 266 -13.89 8.29 -28.51
C TYR A 266 -13.50 9.09 -29.75
N TYR A 267 -14.24 10.17 -30.00
CA TYR A 267 -14.04 11.10 -31.12
C TYR A 267 -14.09 12.53 -30.59
N THR A 268 -13.35 13.43 -31.24
CA THR A 268 -13.51 14.87 -31.05
C THR A 268 -14.48 15.37 -32.12
N ILE A 269 -15.56 16.00 -31.70
CA ILE A 269 -16.49 16.69 -32.61
C ILE A 269 -16.09 18.16 -32.68
#